data_AF-K5WR56-F1
#
_entry.id   AF-K5WR56-F1
#
_cell.length_a   1.000
_cell.length_b   1.000
_cell.length_c   1.000
_cell.angle_alpha   90.00
_cell.angle_beta   90.00
_cell.angle_gamma   90.00
#
_symmetry.space_group_name_H-M   'P 1'
#
loop_
_entity.id
_entity.type
_entity.pdbx_description
1 polymer ?
#
loop_
_entity_poly.entity_id
_entity_poly.type
_entity_poly.pdbx_seq_one_letter_code
_entity_poly.pdbx_strand_id
1 'polypeptide(L)'
;MSSSLLRQASSATRAISRSCAFSTSSVVRKDLVQDMYIRELKSYKPTPPAKDAHVGAIKAYSLPPKPQAPALPTDLASELAAYDATEPTKADTKAAAEPVAETKNEAEAFLEFCEREPNQDHHAHH
;
A
#
# COMPACT_ATOMS: atom_id res chain seq x y z
N MET A 1 87.01 5.74 49.80
CA MET A 1 86.01 6.22 48.83
C MET A 1 85.44 5.02 48.04
N SER A 2 84.70 4.10 48.69
CA SER A 2 84.28 2.84 48.01
C SER A 2 82.95 2.24 48.48
N SER A 3 82.19 2.91 49.35
CA SER A 3 80.94 2.38 49.92
C SER A 3 79.68 2.76 49.12
N SER A 4 79.70 3.92 48.45
CA SER A 4 78.54 4.39 47.66
C SER A 4 78.32 3.54 46.40
N LEU A 5 79.41 3.12 45.75
CA LEU A 5 79.36 2.31 44.52
C LEU A 5 78.79 0.91 44.78
N LEU A 6 79.14 0.29 45.92
CA LEU A 6 78.61 -1.04 46.30
C LEU A 6 77.10 -1.00 46.59
N ARG A 7 76.61 0.08 47.20
CA ARG A 7 75.19 0.26 47.51
C ARG A 7 74.35 0.52 46.27
N GLN A 8 74.93 1.15 45.25
CA GLN A 8 74.27 1.40 43.97
C GLN A 8 74.27 0.15 43.05
N ALA A 9 75.29 -0.70 43.15
CA ALA A 9 75.34 -1.97 42.40
C ALA A 9 74.35 -3.03 42.93
N SER A 10 74.10 -3.05 44.24
CA SER A 10 73.19 -4.00 44.89
C SER A 10 71.70 -3.67 44.68
N SER A 11 71.34 -2.40 44.49
CA SER A 11 69.97 -2.00 44.14
C SER A 11 69.62 -2.29 42.67
N ALA A 12 70.59 -2.16 41.77
CA ALA A 12 70.41 -2.44 40.34
C ALA A 12 70.15 -3.93 40.05
N THR A 13 70.87 -4.83 40.73
CA THR A 13 70.71 -6.28 40.56
C THR A 13 69.35 -6.79 41.03
N ARG A 14 68.80 -6.22 42.12
CA ARG A 14 67.47 -6.60 42.64
C ARG A 14 66.30 -6.14 41.76
N ALA A 15 66.48 -5.08 40.95
CA ALA A 15 65.48 -4.63 39.98
C ALA A 15 65.39 -5.55 38.77
N ILE A 16 66.52 -6.10 38.31
CA ILE A 16 66.62 -7.00 37.16
C ILE A 16 66.04 -8.39 37.48
N SER A 17 66.23 -8.90 38.71
CA SER A 17 65.61 -10.17 39.12
C SER A 17 64.08 -10.11 39.23
N ARG A 18 63.48 -8.91 39.26
CA ARG A 18 62.03 -8.70 39.27
C ARG A 18 61.45 -8.44 37.87
N SER A 19 62.29 -8.33 36.84
CA SER A 19 61.89 -8.08 35.46
C SER A 19 61.84 -9.35 34.62
N CYS A 20 61.34 -10.47 35.16
CA CYS A 20 60.75 -11.50 34.32
C CYS A 20 59.44 -10.92 33.75
N ALA A 21 59.56 -10.12 32.70
CA ALA A 21 58.44 -9.59 31.96
C ALA A 21 57.78 -10.75 31.19
N PHE A 22 56.85 -11.45 31.83
CA PHE A 22 55.92 -12.28 31.10
C PHE A 22 55.08 -11.35 30.23
N SER A 23 55.19 -11.50 28.91
CA SER A 23 54.30 -10.82 27.97
C SER A 23 52.87 -11.28 28.26
N THR A 24 52.09 -10.45 28.94
CA THR A 24 50.68 -10.67 29.23
C THR A 24 49.79 -10.25 28.06
N SER A 25 50.26 -10.39 26.81
CA SER A 25 49.33 -10.34 25.70
C SER A 25 48.45 -11.57 25.83
N SER A 26 47.22 -11.40 26.31
CA SER A 26 46.22 -12.45 26.25
C SER A 26 46.20 -12.96 24.82
N VAL A 27 46.38 -14.28 24.64
CA VAL A 27 46.20 -14.90 23.33
C VAL A 27 44.72 -14.71 23.00
N VAL A 28 44.40 -13.63 22.28
CA VAL A 28 43.06 -13.42 21.76
C VAL A 28 42.87 -14.53 20.73
N ARG A 29 42.25 -15.63 21.16
CA ARG A 29 41.76 -16.68 20.27
C ARG A 29 40.59 -16.10 19.49
N LYS A 30 40.92 -15.29 18.48
CA LYS A 30 39.95 -14.77 17.52
C LYS A 30 39.42 -15.96 16.71
N ASP A 31 38.11 -16.03 16.60
CA ASP A 31 37.47 -17.00 15.72
C ASP A 31 37.70 -16.56 14.27
N LEU A 32 38.52 -17.32 13.55
CA LEU A 32 38.87 -17.05 12.17
C LEU A 32 37.64 -17.05 11.25
N VAL A 33 36.64 -17.88 11.56
CA VAL A 33 35.40 -17.98 10.78
C VAL A 33 34.59 -16.70 10.94
N GLN A 34 34.45 -16.23 12.18
CA GLN A 34 33.76 -14.98 12.48
C GLN A 34 34.45 -13.77 11.82
N ASP A 35 35.78 -13.71 11.91
CA ASP A 35 36.56 -12.62 11.30
C ASP A 35 36.45 -12.62 9.77
N MET A 36 36.49 -13.80 9.12
CA MET A 36 36.29 -13.94 7.68
C MET A 36 34.89 -13.46 7.28
N TYR A 37 33.86 -13.91 7.99
CA TYR A 37 32.47 -13.53 7.73
C TYR A 37 32.25 -12.02 7.84
N ILE A 38 32.72 -11.40 8.92
CA ILE A 38 32.58 -9.95 9.12
C ILE A 38 33.36 -9.17 8.05
N ARG A 39 34.53 -9.66 7.64
CA ARG A 39 35.32 -9.04 6.56
C ARG A 39 34.57 -9.09 5.23
N GLU A 40 33.96 -10.23 4.91
CA GLU A 40 33.18 -10.39 3.68
C GLU A 40 31.95 -9.49 3.68
N LEU A 41 31.18 -9.47 4.76
CA LEU A 41 30.03 -8.57 4.93
C LEU A 41 30.41 -7.09 4.75
N LYS A 42 31.52 -6.66 5.36
CA LYS A 42 32.01 -5.28 5.24
C LYS A 42 32.53 -4.96 3.85
N SER A 43 33.10 -5.95 3.16
CA SER A 43 33.60 -5.79 1.80
C SER A 43 32.49 -5.83 0.75
N TYR A 44 31.34 -6.39 1.11
CA TYR A 44 30.21 -6.52 0.19
C TYR A 44 29.62 -5.15 -0.12
N LYS A 45 29.70 -4.78 -1.41
CA LYS A 45 29.00 -3.64 -1.97
C LYS A 45 27.82 -4.18 -2.76
N PRO A 46 26.57 -4.02 -2.29
CA PRO A 46 25.41 -4.44 -3.04
C PRO A 46 25.43 -3.80 -4.43
N THR A 47 25.10 -4.57 -5.46
CA THR A 47 24.89 -4.01 -6.79
C THR A 47 23.80 -2.92 -6.67
N PRO A 48 24.05 -1.69 -7.18
CA PRO A 48 23.05 -0.64 -7.11
C PRO A 48 21.76 -1.14 -7.79
N PRO A 49 20.59 -0.88 -7.19
CA PRO A 49 19.34 -1.28 -7.81
C PRO A 49 19.28 -0.66 -9.21
N ALA A 50 18.94 -1.48 -10.21
CA ALA A 50 18.76 -0.99 -11.56
C ALA A 50 17.75 0.18 -11.51
N LYS A 51 18.04 1.25 -12.26
CA LYS A 51 17.17 2.45 -12.29
C LYS A 51 15.73 2.10 -12.65
N ASP A 52 15.55 1.00 -13.37
CA ASP A 52 14.28 0.45 -13.84
C ASP A 52 13.87 -0.83 -13.08
N ALA A 53 14.25 -1.00 -11.80
CA ALA A 53 13.88 -2.18 -11.01
C ALA A 53 12.35 -2.40 -10.87
N HIS A 54 11.56 -1.40 -11.20
CA HIS A 54 10.09 -1.44 -11.25
C HIS A 54 9.53 -1.91 -12.61
N VAL A 55 10.34 -1.86 -13.68
CA VAL A 55 9.94 -2.26 -15.03
C VAL A 55 9.96 -3.79 -15.10
N GLY A 56 8.80 -4.41 -14.91
CA GLY A 56 8.61 -5.88 -14.93
C GLY A 56 8.03 -6.46 -13.65
N ALA A 57 8.20 -5.76 -12.51
CA ALA A 57 7.52 -6.11 -11.26
C ALA A 57 6.10 -5.51 -11.19
N ILE A 58 5.87 -4.39 -11.88
CA ILE A 58 4.60 -3.66 -11.84
C ILE A 58 4.07 -3.50 -13.27
N LYS A 59 2.76 -3.70 -13.43
CA LYS A 59 2.06 -3.44 -14.69
C LYS A 59 2.14 -1.94 -15.00
N ALA A 60 2.66 -1.59 -16.18
CA ALA A 60 2.80 -0.19 -16.59
C ALA A 60 1.43 0.51 -16.59
N TYR A 61 1.34 1.61 -15.84
CA TYR A 61 0.13 2.42 -15.78
C TYR A 61 0.12 3.41 -16.94
N SER A 62 -0.87 3.28 -17.82
CA SER A 62 -1.18 4.29 -18.83
C SER A 62 -2.55 4.86 -18.55
N LEU A 63 -2.65 6.19 -18.62
CA LEU A 63 -3.94 6.87 -18.58
C LEU A 63 -4.75 6.44 -19.82
N PRO A 64 -6.04 6.11 -19.67
CA PRO A 64 -6.90 5.87 -20.81
C PRO A 64 -7.03 7.17 -21.63
N PRO A 65 -7.19 7.08 -22.96
CA PRO A 65 -7.43 8.25 -23.79
C PRO A 65 -8.69 8.98 -23.32
N LYS A 66 -8.70 10.31 -23.50
CA LYS A 66 -9.85 11.16 -23.13
C LYS A 66 -11.11 10.61 -23.81
N PRO A 67 -12.24 10.46 -23.09
CA PRO A 67 -13.47 9.97 -23.69
C PRO A 67 -13.86 10.87 -24.85
N GLN A 68 -14.05 10.26 -26.01
CA GLN A 68 -14.57 10.95 -27.18
C GLN A 68 -16.05 11.23 -26.94
N ALA A 69 -16.46 12.49 -27.09
CA ALA A 69 -17.87 12.83 -27.06
C ALA A 69 -18.58 12.06 -28.19
N PRO A 70 -19.76 11.49 -27.93
CA PRO A 70 -20.52 10.81 -28.97
C PRO A 70 -20.76 11.79 -30.12
N ALA A 71 -20.51 11.33 -31.35
CA ALA A 71 -20.82 12.11 -32.53
C ALA A 71 -22.35 12.31 -32.57
N LEU A 72 -22.78 13.57 -32.64
CA LEU A 72 -24.17 13.86 -32.93
C LEU A 72 -24.48 13.30 -34.33
N PRO A 73 -25.66 12.68 -34.54
CA PRO A 73 -26.06 12.26 -35.86
C PRO A 73 -26.07 13.48 -36.77
N THR A 74 -25.54 13.34 -38.00
CA THR A 74 -25.39 14.46 -38.93
C THR A 74 -26.73 15.01 -39.43
N ASP A 75 -27.82 14.28 -39.23
CA ASP A 75 -29.16 14.61 -39.74
C ASP A 75 -30.19 14.83 -38.62
N LEU A 76 -29.81 15.59 -37.59
CA LEU A 76 -30.73 16.03 -36.54
C LEU A 76 -31.93 16.81 -37.08
N ALA A 77 -31.77 17.50 -38.21
CA ALA A 77 -32.84 18.32 -38.79
C ALA A 77 -34.00 17.47 -39.33
N SER A 78 -33.70 16.36 -40.02
CA SER A 78 -34.75 15.47 -40.54
C SER A 78 -35.41 14.66 -39.42
N GLU A 79 -34.64 14.26 -38.39
CA GLU A 79 -35.19 13.60 -37.20
C GLU A 79 -36.09 14.53 -36.38
N LEU A 80 -35.73 15.81 -36.23
CA LEU A 80 -36.60 16.81 -35.59
C LEU A 80 -37.87 17.04 -36.40
N ALA A 81 -37.76 17.19 -37.72
CA ALA A 81 -38.92 17.38 -38.58
C ALA A 81 -39.88 16.17 -38.54
N ALA A 82 -39.33 14.95 -38.46
CA ALA A 82 -40.12 13.74 -38.30
C ALA A 82 -40.81 13.69 -36.92
N TYR A 83 -40.13 14.11 -35.85
CA TYR A 83 -40.70 14.20 -34.51
C TYR A 83 -41.81 15.27 -34.42
N ASP A 84 -41.60 16.44 -35.01
CA ASP A 84 -42.58 17.53 -35.03
C ASP A 84 -43.80 17.17 -35.89
N ALA A 85 -43.61 16.35 -36.94
CA ALA A 85 -44.70 15.83 -37.76
C ALA A 85 -45.51 14.71 -37.06
N THR A 86 -44.93 14.06 -36.05
CA THR A 86 -45.68 13.10 -35.23
C THR A 86 -46.47 13.84 -34.15
N GLU A 87 -47.72 14.16 -34.43
CA GLU A 87 -48.65 14.58 -33.38
C GLU A 87 -48.84 13.42 -32.37
N PRO A 88 -48.91 13.68 -31.05
CA PRO A 88 -49.22 12.65 -30.08
C PRO A 88 -50.69 12.25 -30.25
N THR A 89 -50.95 11.22 -31.05
CA THR A 89 -52.24 10.53 -31.00
C THR A 89 -52.34 9.89 -29.62
N LYS A 90 -53.27 10.39 -28.79
CA LYS A 90 -53.81 9.56 -27.71
C LYS A 90 -54.25 8.27 -28.38
N ALA A 91 -53.69 7.14 -27.96
CA ALA A 91 -54.11 5.84 -28.45
C ALA A 91 -55.64 5.81 -28.47
N ASP A 92 -56.25 5.52 -29.62
CA ASP A 92 -57.67 5.28 -29.71
C ASP A 92 -57.97 4.18 -28.69
N THR A 93 -58.60 4.56 -27.59
CA THR A 93 -59.15 3.63 -26.62
C THR A 93 -60.32 2.94 -27.29
N LYS A 94 -60.01 1.92 -28.08
CA LYS A 94 -60.96 0.87 -28.41
C LYS A 94 -61.36 0.26 -27.08
N ALA A 95 -62.53 0.65 -26.59
CA ALA A 95 -63.20 0.03 -25.46
C ALA A 95 -63.50 -1.43 -25.81
N ALA A 96 -62.51 -2.29 -25.62
CA ALA A 96 -62.68 -3.72 -25.50
C ALA A 96 -62.83 -4.00 -24.01
N ALA A 97 -64.07 -4.23 -23.59
CA ALA A 97 -64.39 -4.76 -22.28
C ALA A 97 -63.88 -6.21 -22.22
N GLU A 98 -62.72 -6.42 -21.59
CA GLU A 98 -62.29 -7.69 -21.01
C GLU A 98 -61.67 -7.41 -19.63
N PRO A 99 -61.87 -8.30 -18.64
CA PRO A 99 -61.61 -7.98 -17.25
C PRO A 99 -60.13 -7.76 -17.03
N VAL A 100 -59.80 -6.55 -16.58
CA VAL A 100 -58.54 -6.24 -15.92
C VAL A 100 -58.43 -7.21 -14.75
N ALA A 101 -57.62 -8.25 -14.90
CA ALA A 101 -57.04 -8.94 -13.77
C ALA A 101 -56.24 -7.88 -13.02
N GLU A 102 -56.89 -7.33 -12.00
CA GLU A 102 -56.39 -6.35 -11.08
C GLU A 102 -55.02 -6.80 -10.56
N THR A 103 -53.95 -6.29 -11.17
CA THR A 103 -52.68 -6.08 -10.46
C THR A 103 -52.92 -4.93 -9.49
N LYS A 104 -53.75 -5.19 -8.48
CA LYS A 104 -53.89 -4.41 -7.24
C LYS A 104 -52.60 -4.40 -6.40
N ASN A 105 -51.48 -4.94 -6.89
CA ASN A 105 -50.38 -5.34 -6.02
C ASN A 105 -49.14 -4.44 -6.07
N GLU A 106 -49.11 -3.38 -6.88
CA GLU A 106 -47.92 -2.51 -6.96
C GLU A 106 -48.23 -1.04 -6.65
N ALA A 107 -49.23 -0.45 -7.33
CA ALA A 107 -49.61 0.93 -7.09
C ALA A 107 -50.26 1.14 -5.71
N GLU A 108 -51.13 0.23 -5.28
CA GLU A 108 -51.74 0.26 -3.93
C GLU A 108 -50.71 -0.04 -2.85
N ALA A 109 -49.75 -0.94 -3.10
CA ALA A 109 -48.66 -1.24 -2.18
C ALA A 109 -47.69 -0.05 -1.99
N PHE A 110 -47.45 0.72 -3.05
CA PHE A 110 -46.65 1.95 -2.97
C PHE A 110 -47.36 3.06 -2.20
N LEU A 111 -48.68 3.21 -2.41
CA LEU A 111 -49.50 4.14 -1.63
C LEU A 111 -49.51 3.79 -0.15
N GLU A 112 -49.69 2.51 0.22
CA GLU A 112 -49.65 2.07 1.62
C GLU A 112 -48.25 2.30 2.26
N PHE A 113 -47.18 2.10 1.51
CA PHE A 113 -45.82 2.39 1.96
C PHE A 113 -45.61 3.89 2.23
N CYS A 114 -46.15 4.77 1.38
CA CYS A 114 -46.06 6.22 1.56
C CYS A 114 -46.96 6.74 2.71
N GLU A 115 -48.10 6.09 2.97
CA GLU A 115 -49.02 6.42 4.06
C GLU A 115 -48.52 5.95 5.45
N ARG A 116 -47.59 5.00 5.49
CA ARG A 116 -46.97 4.53 6.74
C ARG A 116 -45.92 5.53 7.20
N GLU A 117 -46.25 6.33 8.22
CA GLU A 117 -45.33 7.33 8.77
C GLU A 117 -44.00 6.71 9.28
N PRO A 118 -42.85 7.38 9.08
CA PRO A 118 -41.59 6.93 9.65
C PRO A 118 -41.52 7.27 11.16
N ASN A 119 -41.29 6.22 11.97
CA ASN A 119 -40.79 6.19 13.37
C ASN A 119 -41.82 5.98 14.51
N GLN A 120 -41.86 4.74 15.04
CA GLN A 120 -42.07 4.49 16.48
C GLN A 120 -41.12 3.42 17.07
N ASP A 121 -39.92 3.23 16.49
CA ASP A 121 -38.86 2.42 17.12
C ASP A 121 -37.78 3.30 17.76
N HIS A 122 -38.21 4.19 18.64
CA HIS A 122 -37.33 4.76 19.66
C HIS A 122 -38.00 4.52 21.01
N HIS A 123 -37.59 3.43 21.69
CA HIS A 123 -37.58 3.19 23.15
C HIS A 123 -37.90 1.73 23.52
N ALA A 124 -36.95 0.81 23.27
CA ALA A 124 -36.86 -0.45 24.02
C ALA A 124 -35.45 -1.07 23.91
N HIS A 125 -34.46 -0.41 24.51
CA HIS A 125 -33.23 -1.09 24.95
C HIS A 125 -33.24 -1.12 26.48
N HIS A 126 -33.73 -2.22 27.03
CA HIS A 126 -33.48 -2.68 28.39
C HIS A 126 -32.70 -3.99 28.30
#